data_AF-F7GIW4-F1
#
_entry.id   AF-F7GIW4-F1
#
_cell.length_a   1.000
_cell.length_b   1.000
_cell.length_c   1.000
_cell.angle_alpha   90.00
_cell.angle_beta   90.00
_cell.angle_gamma   90.00
#
_symmetry.space_group_name_H-M   'P 1'
#
loop_
_entity.id
_entity.type
_entity.pdbx_description
1 polymer ?
#
loop_
_entity_poly.entity_id
_entity_poly.type
_entity_poly.pdbx_seq_one_letter_code
_entity_poly.pdbx_strand_id
1 'polypeptide(L)'
;LKPCLLRRNHSREQHGVAASCLEDLRSKACDILAIDKSLTPVTLVLAEDGTIVDDDDYFLCLPSNTKFVALANNEKWAYNNSDGGTAWISQESFDVDETDRGAGLKWKNVARQLKEDLSSIILLSEEDLQMLVDAPCADLAQELLQSCATVQQLQHTLQQVLDQREEVRQSKQLLQLYLEALEKEGSLLSKQEESKAALGEEADAVDTGISREASSDVTLASHILTALREKPAPELSLSSQDLEVGGNQGH
;
A
#
# COMPACT_ATOMS: atom_id res chain seq x y z
N LEU A 1 50.92 -17.06 3.73
CA LEU A 1 50.12 -17.25 4.95
C LEU A 1 49.44 -15.94 5.27
N LYS A 2 48.12 -15.93 5.23
CA LYS A 2 47.31 -14.76 5.52
C LYS A 2 46.90 -14.80 6.99
N PRO A 3 47.16 -13.76 7.79
CA PRO A 3 46.69 -13.70 9.17
C PRO A 3 45.20 -13.38 9.18
N CYS A 4 44.44 -14.12 9.97
CA CYS A 4 43.00 -14.02 10.13
C CYS A 4 42.66 -14.13 11.62
N LEU A 5 41.52 -13.59 12.02
CA LEU A 5 41.00 -13.71 13.38
C LEU A 5 39.83 -14.69 13.35
N LEU A 6 39.88 -15.75 14.14
CA LEU A 6 38.82 -16.73 14.30
C LEU A 6 38.14 -16.56 15.65
N ARG A 7 36.82 -16.60 15.66
CA ARG A 7 35.99 -16.54 16.87
C ARG A 7 35.03 -17.72 16.88
N ARG A 8 34.72 -18.23 18.07
CA ARG A 8 33.65 -19.23 18.28
C ARG A 8 32.31 -18.54 18.52
N ASN A 9 31.21 -19.12 18.05
CA ASN A 9 29.88 -18.53 18.21
C ASN A 9 29.51 -18.25 19.68
N HIS A 10 29.81 -19.18 20.58
CA HIS A 10 29.48 -19.09 22.01
C HIS A 10 30.53 -18.40 22.87
N SER A 11 31.70 -18.07 22.31
CA SER A 11 32.78 -17.38 23.04
C SER A 11 33.02 -15.98 22.47
N ARG A 12 33.48 -15.07 23.33
CA ARG A 12 33.92 -13.73 22.91
C ARG A 12 35.42 -13.70 22.58
N GLU A 13 36.11 -14.81 22.79
CA GLU A 13 37.55 -14.92 22.52
C GLU A 13 37.82 -14.94 21.02
N GLN A 14 38.79 -14.12 20.60
CA GLN A 14 39.28 -14.03 19.22
C GLN A 14 40.68 -14.64 19.17
N HIS A 15 40.90 -15.55 18.22
CA HIS A 15 42.15 -16.26 18.03
C HIS A 15 42.80 -15.84 16.70
N GLY A 16 44.03 -15.35 16.75
CA GLY A 16 44.81 -15.05 15.55
C GLY A 16 45.35 -16.34 14.92
N VAL A 17 45.00 -16.58 13.67
CA VAL A 17 45.38 -17.78 12.91
C VAL A 17 45.93 -17.36 11.56
N ALA A 18 47.09 -17.90 11.20
CA ALA A 18 47.64 -17.72 9.87
C ALA A 18 47.34 -18.97 9.02
N ALA A 19 46.62 -18.79 7.92
CA ALA A 19 46.25 -19.86 7.00
C ALA A 19 46.57 -19.49 5.54
N SER A 20 46.84 -20.48 4.69
CA SER A 20 47.01 -20.26 3.24
C SER A 20 45.76 -20.53 2.42
N CYS A 21 44.84 -21.36 2.93
CA CYS A 21 43.56 -21.72 2.31
C CYS A 21 42.49 -21.95 3.39
N LEU A 22 41.22 -22.03 2.99
CA LEU A 22 40.08 -22.28 3.88
C LEU A 22 40.14 -23.65 4.54
N GLU A 23 40.62 -24.67 3.84
CA GLU A 23 40.77 -26.01 4.42
C GLU A 23 41.79 -26.01 5.59
N ASP A 24 42.90 -25.28 5.42
CA ASP A 24 43.91 -25.06 6.47
C ASP A 24 43.35 -24.21 7.61
N LEU A 25 42.58 -23.16 7.28
CA LEU A 25 41.90 -22.32 8.27
C LEU A 25 40.89 -23.12 9.09
N ARG A 26 40.11 -24.00 8.46
CA ARG A 26 39.11 -24.86 9.09
C ARG A 26 39.76 -25.89 9.99
N SER A 27 40.85 -26.50 9.54
CA SER A 27 41.63 -27.45 10.34
C SER A 27 42.17 -26.78 11.60
N LYS A 28 42.80 -25.61 11.45
CA LYS A 28 43.30 -24.80 12.58
C LYS A 28 42.16 -24.29 13.47
N ALA A 29 41.00 -23.95 12.91
CA ALA A 29 39.83 -23.55 13.68
C ALA A 29 39.34 -24.70 14.56
N CYS A 30 39.26 -25.93 14.04
CA CYS A 30 38.90 -27.09 14.84
C CYS A 30 39.89 -27.33 15.99
N ASP A 31 41.19 -27.23 15.71
CA ASP A 31 42.25 -27.44 16.69
C ASP A 31 42.25 -26.37 17.79
N ILE A 32 42.10 -25.09 17.44
CA ILE A 32 42.16 -23.96 18.37
C ILE A 32 40.86 -23.80 19.15
N LEU A 33 39.72 -23.96 18.46
CA LEU A 33 38.41 -23.78 19.05
C LEU A 33 37.91 -25.04 19.76
N ALA A 34 38.69 -26.13 19.78
CA ALA A 34 38.30 -27.43 20.33
C ALA A 34 36.91 -27.86 19.86
N ILE A 35 36.64 -27.68 18.56
CA ILE A 35 35.41 -28.15 17.94
C ILE A 35 35.60 -29.64 17.65
N ASP A 36 34.73 -30.46 18.23
CA ASP A 36 34.83 -31.90 18.09
C ASP A 36 34.64 -32.28 16.61
N LYS A 37 35.48 -33.21 16.12
CA LYS A 37 35.52 -33.61 14.70
C LYS A 37 34.22 -34.30 14.24
N SER A 38 33.32 -34.55 15.18
CA SER A 38 31.95 -35.05 15.04
C SER A 38 30.94 -33.98 14.59
N LEU A 39 31.27 -32.68 14.67
CA LEU A 39 30.39 -31.56 14.32
C LEU A 39 30.63 -30.98 12.92
N THR A 40 31.28 -31.76 12.04
CA THR A 40 31.44 -31.41 10.63
C THR A 40 30.10 -31.47 9.89
N PRO A 41 29.73 -30.48 9.07
CA PRO A 41 30.59 -29.42 8.55
C PRO A 41 30.63 -28.16 9.45
N VAL A 42 31.84 -27.69 9.76
CA VAL A 42 32.07 -26.34 10.29
C VAL A 42 31.90 -25.33 9.15
N THR A 43 31.03 -24.35 9.34
CA THR A 43 30.81 -23.25 8.39
C THR A 43 31.56 -22.02 8.88
N LEU A 44 32.37 -21.43 8.00
CA LEU A 44 33.08 -20.19 8.26
C LEU A 44 32.24 -19.04 7.73
N VAL A 45 31.93 -18.08 8.59
CA VAL A 45 31.20 -16.86 8.21
C VAL A 45 32.00 -15.63 8.61
N LEU A 46 31.86 -14.54 7.88
CA LEU A 46 32.45 -13.27 8.26
C LEU A 46 31.71 -12.69 9.48
N ALA A 47 32.47 -12.13 10.42
CA ALA A 47 31.88 -11.51 11.60
C ALA A 47 31.17 -10.17 11.29
N GLU A 48 31.48 -9.56 10.15
CA GLU A 48 31.02 -8.22 9.77
C GLU A 48 29.62 -8.25 9.14
N ASP A 49 29.39 -9.13 8.17
CA ASP A 49 28.16 -9.20 7.37
C ASP A 49 27.44 -10.56 7.48
N GLY A 50 28.06 -11.55 8.13
CA GLY A 50 27.53 -12.91 8.22
C GLY A 50 27.65 -13.69 6.91
N THR A 51 28.41 -13.19 5.92
CA THR A 51 28.63 -13.87 4.64
C THR A 51 29.34 -15.19 4.87
N ILE A 52 28.77 -16.28 4.34
CA ILE A 52 29.38 -17.60 4.37
C ILE A 52 30.54 -17.63 3.37
N VAL A 53 31.71 -18.03 3.84
CA VAL A 53 32.92 -18.13 3.02
C VAL A 53 33.25 -19.60 2.82
N ASP A 54 32.94 -20.11 1.63
CA ASP A 54 33.20 -21.50 1.23
C ASP A 54 34.23 -21.61 0.08
N ASP A 55 34.61 -20.48 -0.54
CA ASP A 55 35.56 -20.42 -1.65
C ASP A 55 36.90 -19.76 -1.27
N ASP A 56 38.01 -20.43 -1.63
CA ASP A 56 39.38 -19.94 -1.36
C ASP A 56 39.68 -18.61 -2.06
N ASP A 57 39.12 -18.38 -3.25
CA ASP A 57 39.32 -17.14 -4.01
C ASP A 57 38.74 -15.93 -3.27
N TYR A 58 37.56 -16.09 -2.65
CA TYR A 58 36.97 -15.07 -1.80
C TYR A 58 37.82 -14.84 -0.56
N PHE A 59 38.28 -15.92 0.09
CA PHE A 59 39.17 -15.85 1.24
C PHE A 59 40.44 -15.05 0.95
N LEU A 60 41.05 -15.20 -0.23
CA LEU A 60 42.27 -14.51 -0.61
C LEU A 60 42.06 -13.01 -0.89
N CYS A 61 40.89 -12.62 -1.41
CA CYS A 61 40.55 -11.23 -1.72
C CYS A 61 40.31 -10.36 -0.48
N LEU A 62 40.00 -10.96 0.67
CA LEU A 62 39.76 -10.22 1.91
C LEU A 62 41.02 -9.48 2.41
N PRO A 63 40.89 -8.46 3.27
CA PRO A 63 42.06 -7.85 3.90
C PRO A 63 42.78 -8.81 4.86
N SER A 64 43.99 -8.45 5.29
CA SER A 64 44.67 -9.17 6.38
C SER A 64 43.97 -8.86 7.71
N ASN A 65 43.94 -9.82 8.64
CA ASN A 65 43.22 -9.76 9.93
C ASN A 65 41.68 -9.74 9.84
N THR A 66 41.11 -10.29 8.77
CA THR A 66 39.66 -10.47 8.69
C THR A 66 39.14 -11.37 9.80
N LYS A 67 38.00 -10.97 10.40
CA LYS A 67 37.32 -11.68 11.48
C LYS A 67 36.34 -12.70 10.91
N PHE A 68 36.59 -13.96 11.20
CA PHE A 68 35.76 -15.09 10.88
C PHE A 68 35.14 -15.67 12.14
N VAL A 69 33.90 -16.11 12.03
CA VAL A 69 33.19 -16.88 13.05
C VAL A 69 33.07 -18.30 12.54
N ALA A 70 33.55 -19.26 13.32
CA ALA A 70 33.36 -20.67 13.03
C ALA A 70 32.07 -21.16 13.71
N LEU A 71 31.15 -21.67 12.91
CA LEU A 71 29.88 -22.24 13.35
C LEU A 71 29.97 -23.77 13.29
N ALA A 72 29.65 -24.44 14.39
CA ALA A 72 29.56 -25.90 14.44
C ALA A 72 28.11 -26.34 14.16
N ASN A 73 27.93 -27.48 13.47
CA ASN A 73 26.65 -28.14 13.16
C ASN A 73 25.35 -27.37 13.52
N ASN A 74 24.76 -26.70 12.52
CA ASN A 74 23.48 -25.99 12.59
C ASN A 74 23.39 -24.86 13.64
N GLU A 75 24.52 -24.39 14.17
CA GLU A 75 24.58 -23.14 14.92
C GLU A 75 24.24 -21.97 13.98
N LYS A 76 23.17 -21.25 14.32
CA LYS A 76 22.82 -20.03 13.61
C LYS A 76 23.83 -18.94 13.97
N TRP A 77 24.37 -18.27 12.96
CA TRP A 77 25.15 -17.06 13.18
C TRP A 77 24.27 -16.04 13.91
N ALA A 78 24.70 -15.65 15.10
CA ALA A 78 24.08 -14.57 15.83
C ALA A 78 24.94 -13.32 15.62
N TYR A 79 24.35 -12.28 15.02
CA TYR A 79 24.96 -10.95 14.96
C TYR A 79 25.09 -10.41 16.39
N ASN A 80 26.20 -10.73 17.03
CA ASN A 80 26.44 -10.33 18.41
C ASN A 80 27.16 -8.98 18.38
N ASN A 81 26.33 -7.93 18.40
CA ASN A 81 26.62 -6.47 18.46
C ASN A 81 27.48 -6.04 19.67
N SER A 82 28.32 -6.93 20.18
CA SER A 82 29.14 -6.75 21.37
C SER A 82 30.54 -6.23 21.05
N ASP A 83 31.01 -6.21 19.80
CA ASP A 83 32.30 -5.58 19.47
C ASP A 83 32.05 -4.09 19.23
N GLY A 84 32.01 -3.34 20.34
CA GLY A 84 31.63 -1.93 20.39
C GLY A 84 32.51 -1.04 19.53
N GLY A 85 32.09 -0.79 18.29
CA GLY A 85 32.80 0.11 17.41
C GLY A 85 32.19 0.29 16.02
N THR A 86 30.86 0.32 15.89
CA THR A 86 30.09 0.85 14.74
C THR A 86 28.58 0.72 15.00
N ALA A 87 28.11 1.14 16.18
CA ALA A 87 26.72 1.58 16.28
C ALA A 87 26.61 2.93 15.57
N TRP A 88 25.43 3.29 15.08
CA TRP A 88 25.01 4.56 14.44
C TRP A 88 24.69 4.50 12.94
N ILE A 89 25.07 3.48 12.18
CA ILE A 89 24.67 3.41 10.76
C ILE A 89 24.28 1.99 10.37
N SER A 90 23.07 1.57 10.71
CA SER A 90 22.27 0.55 10.00
C SER A 90 20.92 0.38 10.70
N GLN A 91 20.21 1.50 10.90
CA GLN A 91 18.79 1.47 11.28
C GLN A 91 17.86 1.61 10.07
N GLU A 92 18.40 1.48 8.86
CA GLU A 92 17.62 1.38 7.63
C GLU A 92 18.11 0.15 6.85
N SER A 93 17.19 -0.66 6.34
CA SER A 93 17.44 -1.80 5.46
C SER A 93 17.96 -3.11 6.10
N PHE A 94 17.20 -3.67 7.04
CA PHE A 94 17.12 -5.14 7.14
C PHE A 94 15.66 -5.55 7.29
N ASP A 95 15.01 -5.83 6.16
CA ASP A 95 13.73 -6.52 6.07
C ASP A 95 13.91 -7.96 6.59
N VAL A 96 13.81 -8.12 7.91
CA VAL A 96 13.49 -9.41 8.50
C VAL A 96 12.00 -9.61 8.32
N ASP A 97 11.65 -10.46 7.37
CA ASP A 97 10.35 -11.12 7.30
C ASP A 97 10.12 -11.92 8.59
N GLU A 98 9.45 -11.28 9.56
CA GLU A 98 8.86 -11.93 10.72
C GLU A 98 7.40 -11.45 10.86
N THR A 99 6.55 -12.12 10.09
CA THR A 99 5.22 -12.63 10.48
C THR A 99 4.42 -11.79 11.49
N ASP A 100 3.36 -11.15 10.98
CA ASP A 100 2.16 -10.66 11.67
C ASP A 100 2.31 -9.55 12.76
N ARG A 101 3.53 -9.07 13.04
CA ARG A 101 3.75 -7.80 13.79
C ARG A 101 4.10 -6.60 12.92
N GLY A 102 4.30 -6.81 11.61
CA GLY A 102 4.69 -5.75 10.66
C GLY A 102 3.61 -4.67 10.48
N ALA A 103 2.33 -5.01 10.65
CA ALA A 103 1.27 -4.03 10.55
C ALA A 103 1.26 -3.00 11.69
N GLY A 104 1.78 -3.38 12.86
CA GLY A 104 1.93 -2.48 14.00
C GLY A 104 3.10 -1.51 13.88
N LEU A 105 4.06 -1.76 12.97
CA LEU A 105 5.27 -0.93 12.80
C LEU A 105 5.11 0.11 11.69
N LYS A 106 4.37 -0.22 10.62
CA LYS A 106 4.14 0.71 9.49
C LYS A 106 3.46 2.01 9.92
N TRP A 107 2.34 1.93 10.66
CA TRP A 107 1.65 3.14 11.14
C TRP A 107 2.49 3.91 12.17
N LYS A 108 3.36 3.23 12.94
CA LYS A 108 4.27 3.90 13.87
C LYS A 108 5.34 4.72 13.17
N ASN A 109 5.85 4.23 12.04
CA ASN A 109 6.79 4.99 11.22
C ASN A 109 6.11 6.21 10.61
N VAL A 110 4.88 6.07 10.11
CA VAL A 110 4.06 7.19 9.62
C VAL A 110 3.74 8.19 10.74
N ALA A 111 3.38 7.71 11.93
CA ALA A 111 3.16 8.57 13.11
C ALA A 111 4.43 9.32 13.51
N ARG A 112 5.61 8.67 13.44
CA ARG A 112 6.90 9.32 13.70
C ARG A 112 7.20 10.40 12.67
N GLN A 113 6.92 10.14 11.39
CA GLN A 113 7.09 11.11 10.32
C GLN A 113 6.16 12.33 10.51
N LEU A 114 4.91 12.08 10.91
CA LEU A 114 3.95 13.14 11.20
C LEU A 114 4.31 13.95 12.46
N LYS A 115 4.94 13.30 13.44
CA LYS A 115 5.50 13.98 14.62
C LYS A 115 6.65 14.90 14.27
N GLU A 116 7.53 14.48 13.37
CA GLU A 116 8.67 15.27 12.92
C GLU A 116 8.22 16.45 12.05
N ASP A 117 7.25 16.22 11.17
CA ASP A 117 6.67 17.24 10.31
C ASP A 117 5.19 16.95 10.00
N LEU A 118 4.29 17.80 10.48
CA LEU A 118 2.85 17.70 10.21
C LEU A 118 2.52 17.88 8.72
N SER A 119 3.38 18.56 7.95
CA SER A 119 3.17 18.77 6.51
C SER A 119 3.41 17.51 5.67
N SER A 120 4.06 16.50 6.25
CA SER A 120 4.25 15.19 5.61
C SER A 120 2.93 14.50 5.26
N ILE A 121 1.82 14.87 5.91
CA ILE A 121 0.46 14.40 5.64
C ILE A 121 0.03 14.49 4.17
N ILE A 122 0.56 15.46 3.42
CA ILE A 122 0.23 15.68 2.00
C ILE A 122 0.89 14.63 1.10
N LEU A 123 2.05 14.12 1.51
CA LEU A 123 2.85 13.15 0.78
C LEU A 123 2.46 11.70 1.11
N LEU A 124 1.69 11.49 2.18
CA LEU A 124 1.23 10.18 2.59
C LEU A 124 0.19 9.65 1.60
N SER A 125 0.28 8.34 1.35
CA SER A 125 -0.70 7.63 0.55
C SER A 125 -2.03 7.52 1.29
N GLU A 126 -3.12 7.27 0.55
CA GLU A 126 -4.46 7.09 1.14
C GLU A 126 -4.46 5.89 2.10
N GLU A 127 -3.71 4.86 1.73
CA GLU A 127 -3.49 3.65 2.50
C GLU A 127 -2.79 3.94 3.82
N ASP A 128 -1.73 4.76 3.80
CA ASP A 128 -0.99 5.14 5.02
C ASP A 128 -1.84 5.98 5.97
N LEU A 129 -2.67 6.88 5.43
CA LEU A 129 -3.62 7.66 6.21
C LEU A 129 -4.69 6.78 6.85
N GLN A 130 -5.25 5.82 6.10
CA GLN A 130 -6.25 4.89 6.62
C GLN A 130 -5.69 4.06 7.78
N MET A 131 -4.43 3.60 7.68
CA MET A 131 -3.79 2.87 8.78
C MET A 131 -3.56 3.70 10.03
N LEU A 132 -3.38 5.02 9.89
CA LEU A 132 -3.27 5.93 11.03
C LEU A 132 -4.64 6.15 11.71
N VAL A 133 -5.72 6.11 10.93
CA VAL A 133 -7.08 6.20 11.46
C VAL A 133 -7.48 4.89 12.16
N ASP A 134 -7.12 3.74 11.60
CA ASP A 134 -7.43 2.41 12.15
C ASP A 134 -6.60 2.05 13.39
N ALA A 135 -5.53 2.80 13.67
CA ALA A 135 -4.65 2.56 14.80
C ALA A 135 -5.28 3.02 16.14
N PRO A 136 -5.02 2.30 17.25
CA PRO A 136 -5.59 2.64 18.55
C PRO A 136 -5.08 4.00 19.05
N CYS A 137 -6.01 4.88 19.45
CA CYS A 137 -5.69 6.25 19.88
C CYS A 137 -4.66 6.32 21.02
N ALA A 138 -4.63 5.31 21.89
CA ALA A 138 -3.71 5.23 23.02
C ALA A 138 -2.25 5.07 22.58
N ASP A 139 -1.99 4.19 21.62
CA ASP A 139 -0.63 3.94 21.12
C ASP A 139 -0.18 5.09 20.21
N LEU A 140 -1.10 5.66 19.43
CA LEU A 140 -0.84 6.85 18.61
C LEU A 140 -0.51 8.09 19.45
N ALA A 141 -1.24 8.31 20.56
CA ALA A 141 -0.94 9.38 21.51
C ALA A 141 0.43 9.21 22.16
N GLN A 142 0.82 7.98 22.47
CA GLN A 142 2.13 7.68 23.02
C GLN A 142 3.27 7.96 22.03
N GLU A 143 3.09 7.61 20.75
CA GLU A 143 4.11 7.84 19.71
C GLU A 143 4.22 9.32 19.31
N LEU A 144 3.09 10.02 19.18
CA LEU A 144 3.05 11.45 18.86
C LEU A 144 3.44 12.33 20.06
N LEU A 145 3.48 11.77 21.28
CA LEU A 145 3.64 12.50 22.55
C LEU A 145 2.60 13.62 22.73
N GLN A 146 1.39 13.40 22.20
CA GLN A 146 0.29 14.35 22.21
C GLN A 146 -0.83 13.88 23.13
N SER A 147 -1.72 14.79 23.52
CA SER A 147 -2.90 14.41 24.31
C SER A 147 -3.82 13.49 23.50
N CYS A 148 -4.50 12.57 24.17
CA CYS A 148 -5.47 11.67 23.52
C CYS A 148 -6.56 12.46 22.76
N ALA A 149 -6.98 13.61 23.30
CA ALA A 149 -7.98 14.48 22.66
C ALA A 149 -7.49 15.07 21.32
N THR A 150 -6.23 15.51 21.25
CA THR A 150 -5.65 16.06 20.01
C THR A 150 -5.45 14.97 18.94
N VAL A 151 -5.10 13.75 19.36
CA VAL A 151 -4.97 12.61 18.44
C VAL A 151 -6.33 12.16 17.92
N GLN A 152 -7.35 12.12 18.76
CA GLN A 152 -8.73 11.84 18.33
C GLN A 152 -9.24 12.89 17.34
N GLN A 153 -8.94 14.18 17.58
CA GLN A 153 -9.29 15.24 16.63
C GLN A 153 -8.57 15.05 15.29
N LEU A 154 -7.28 14.71 15.32
CA LEU A 154 -6.50 14.44 14.11
C LEU A 154 -7.08 13.24 13.34
N GLN A 155 -7.37 12.12 14.02
CA GLN A 155 -7.99 10.95 13.39
C GLN A 155 -9.35 11.29 12.77
N HIS A 156 -10.18 12.08 13.45
CA HIS A 156 -11.45 12.54 12.90
C HIS A 156 -11.24 13.40 11.64
N THR A 157 -10.29 14.34 11.66
CA THR A 157 -9.99 15.15 10.47
C THR A 157 -9.44 14.31 9.32
N LEU A 158 -8.63 13.30 9.62
CA LEU A 158 -8.12 12.36 8.61
C LEU A 158 -9.25 11.55 7.99
N GLN A 159 -10.14 10.98 8.80
CA GLN A 159 -11.32 10.27 8.30
C GLN A 159 -12.17 11.16 7.41
N GLN A 160 -12.45 12.40 7.82
CA GLN A 160 -13.23 13.34 7.02
C GLN A 160 -12.57 13.66 5.66
N VAL A 161 -11.24 13.77 5.62
CA VAL A 161 -10.50 13.99 4.37
C VAL A 161 -10.55 12.77 3.46
N LEU A 162 -10.45 11.56 4.03
CA LEU A 162 -10.59 10.31 3.28
C LEU A 162 -11.99 10.16 2.69
N ASP A 163 -13.02 10.43 3.50
CA ASP A 163 -14.43 10.39 3.06
C ASP A 163 -14.67 11.38 1.93
N GLN A 164 -14.20 12.63 2.07
CA GLN A 164 -14.34 13.65 1.02
C GLN A 164 -13.64 13.25 -0.28
N ARG A 165 -12.47 12.60 -0.21
CA ARG A 165 -11.76 12.11 -1.40
C ARG A 165 -12.53 10.99 -2.08
N GLU A 166 -13.12 10.07 -1.32
CA GLU A 166 -13.97 9.00 -1.86
C GLU A 166 -15.25 9.57 -2.49
N GLU A 167 -15.91 10.55 -1.87
CA GLU A 167 -17.07 11.23 -2.47
C GLU A 167 -16.72 11.86 -3.83
N VAL A 168 -15.57 12.52 -3.94
CA VAL A 168 -15.10 13.10 -5.20
C VAL A 168 -14.86 12.02 -6.26
N ARG A 169 -14.30 10.87 -5.86
CA ARG A 169 -14.07 9.73 -6.75
C ARG A 169 -15.40 9.18 -7.29
N GLN A 170 -16.38 9.00 -6.41
CA GLN A 170 -17.73 8.55 -6.77
C GLN A 170 -18.44 9.56 -7.69
N SER A 171 -18.37 10.85 -7.36
CA SER A 171 -18.94 11.93 -8.18
C SER A 171 -18.32 11.97 -9.58
N LYS A 172 -17.00 11.84 -9.68
CA LYS A 172 -16.29 11.78 -10.97
C LYS A 172 -16.75 10.57 -11.80
N GLN A 173 -16.91 9.41 -11.18
CA GLN A 173 -17.37 8.21 -11.87
C GLN A 173 -18.81 8.37 -12.37
N LEU A 174 -19.69 8.95 -11.57
CA LEU A 174 -21.07 9.25 -11.98
C LEU A 174 -21.11 10.24 -13.17
N LEU A 175 -20.31 11.30 -13.11
CA LEU A 175 -20.21 12.28 -14.18
C LEU A 175 -19.66 11.68 -15.47
N GLN A 176 -18.70 10.76 -15.37
CA GLN A 176 -18.19 10.02 -16.53
C GLN A 176 -19.27 9.15 -17.18
N LEU A 177 -20.08 8.44 -16.39
CA LEU A 177 -21.19 7.63 -16.91
C LEU A 177 -22.26 8.50 -17.58
N TYR A 178 -22.55 9.68 -17.02
CA TYR A 178 -23.49 10.63 -17.61
C TYR A 178 -23.00 11.16 -18.96
N LEU A 179 -21.72 11.55 -19.07
CA LEU A 179 -21.13 11.98 -20.33
C LEU A 179 -21.12 10.87 -21.38
N GLU A 180 -20.82 9.63 -20.99
CA GLU A 180 -20.88 8.47 -21.88
C GLU A 180 -22.32 8.20 -22.37
N ALA A 181 -23.32 8.38 -21.49
CA ALA A 181 -24.72 8.27 -21.87
C ALA A 181 -25.13 9.36 -22.88
N LEU A 182 -24.70 10.61 -22.66
CA LEU A 182 -24.93 11.71 -23.60
C LEU A 182 -24.27 11.47 -24.97
N GLU A 183 -23.05 10.94 -25.00
CA GLU A 183 -22.37 10.61 -26.25
C GLU A 183 -23.10 9.51 -27.02
N LYS A 184 -23.60 8.49 -26.30
CA LYS A 184 -24.42 7.43 -26.90
C LYS A 184 -25.74 7.98 -27.43
N GLU A 185 -26.43 8.85 -26.70
CA GLU A 185 -27.66 9.48 -27.16
C GLU A 185 -27.43 10.38 -28.37
N GLY A 186 -26.36 11.19 -28.37
CA GLY A 186 -25.95 11.97 -29.54
C GLY A 186 -25.61 11.09 -30.75
N SER A 187 -24.95 9.94 -30.53
CA SER A 187 -24.70 8.96 -31.60
C SER A 187 -25.98 8.30 -32.11
N LEU A 188 -26.97 8.06 -31.25
CA LEU A 188 -28.28 7.53 -31.66
C LEU A 188 -29.06 8.56 -32.48
N LEU A 189 -29.06 9.84 -32.10
CA LEU A 189 -29.69 10.91 -32.87
C LEU A 189 -29.06 11.10 -34.26
N SER A 190 -27.72 11.08 -34.34
CA SER A 190 -27.00 11.14 -35.62
C SER A 190 -27.33 9.95 -36.54
N LYS A 191 -27.41 8.74 -36.00
CA LYS A 191 -27.81 7.53 -36.77
C LYS A 191 -29.29 7.55 -37.16
N GLN A 192 -30.15 8.20 -36.37
CA GLN A 192 -31.57 8.35 -36.67
C GLN A 192 -31.81 9.39 -37.78
N GLU A 193 -31.01 10.44 -37.87
CA GLU A 193 -31.04 11.40 -38.98
C GLU A 193 -30.53 10.81 -40.30
N GLU A 194 -29.45 10.01 -40.29
CA GLU A 194 -28.96 9.31 -41.49
C GLU A 194 -29.95 8.24 -41.99
N SER A 195 -30.64 7.52 -41.08
CA SER A 195 -31.66 6.54 -41.46
C SER A 195 -32.98 7.19 -41.92
N LYS A 196 -33.32 8.39 -41.44
CA LYS A 196 -34.45 9.18 -41.97
C LYS A 196 -34.16 9.80 -43.34
N ALA A 197 -32.91 10.21 -43.61
CA ALA A 197 -32.51 10.73 -44.90
C ALA A 197 -32.50 9.67 -46.02
N ALA A 198 -32.42 8.37 -45.67
CA ALA A 198 -32.52 7.26 -46.61
C ALA A 198 -33.95 6.77 -46.90
N LEU A 199 -34.96 7.25 -46.14
CA LEU A 199 -36.37 6.83 -46.27
C LEU A 199 -37.28 8.01 -46.68
N GLY A 200 -36.76 8.87 -47.55
CA GLY A 200 -37.39 10.12 -47.95
C GLY A 200 -38.02 10.15 -49.34
N GLU A 201 -38.54 9.04 -49.88
CA GLU A 201 -39.45 9.06 -51.05
C GLU A 201 -40.40 7.84 -51.03
N GLU A 202 -41.53 7.94 -50.33
CA GLU A 202 -42.84 7.62 -50.91
C GLU A 202 -43.94 8.01 -49.92
N ALA A 203 -44.83 8.89 -50.37
CA ALA A 203 -46.09 9.15 -49.70
C ALA A 203 -47.04 8.00 -50.01
N ASP A 204 -47.60 7.33 -49.00
CA ASP A 204 -48.98 6.86 -49.11
C ASP A 204 -49.64 6.74 -47.74
N ALA A 205 -50.90 7.13 -47.71
CA ALA A 205 -51.73 7.14 -46.52
C ALA A 205 -52.28 5.73 -46.26
N VAL A 206 -52.13 5.21 -45.05
CA VAL A 206 -53.17 4.37 -44.44
C VAL A 206 -53.04 4.30 -42.92
N ASP A 207 -54.17 4.64 -42.30
CA ASP A 207 -54.55 4.40 -40.92
C ASP A 207 -54.30 2.94 -40.49
N THR A 208 -53.53 2.73 -39.42
CA THR A 208 -53.60 1.51 -38.61
C THR A 208 -53.17 1.82 -37.17
N GLY A 209 -54.14 1.99 -36.30
CA GLY A 209 -53.91 2.20 -34.87
C GLY A 209 -53.25 1.01 -34.18
N ILE A 210 -52.28 1.30 -33.30
CA ILE A 210 -51.83 0.44 -32.19
C ILE A 210 -51.33 1.35 -31.04
N SER A 211 -51.69 0.94 -29.82
CA SER A 211 -51.12 1.32 -28.51
C SER A 211 -51.50 2.64 -27.85
N ARG A 212 -52.66 2.54 -27.20
CA ARG A 212 -53.15 3.34 -26.06
C ARG A 212 -52.28 3.11 -24.79
N GLU A 213 -51.00 3.44 -24.84
CA GLU A 213 -50.12 3.50 -23.64
C GLU A 213 -49.19 4.72 -23.66
N ALA A 214 -48.93 5.33 -24.81
CA ALA A 214 -48.08 6.54 -24.91
C ALA A 214 -48.77 7.84 -24.45
N SER A 215 -50.09 7.84 -24.22
CA SER A 215 -50.83 9.07 -23.92
C SER A 215 -50.63 9.58 -22.50
N SER A 216 -50.37 8.72 -21.51
CA SER A 216 -50.11 9.16 -20.12
C SER A 216 -48.68 9.64 -19.95
N ASP A 217 -47.72 8.99 -20.59
CA ASP A 217 -46.29 9.30 -20.43
C ASP A 217 -45.93 10.61 -21.15
N VAL A 218 -46.50 10.85 -22.34
CA VAL A 218 -46.34 12.11 -23.07
C VAL A 218 -47.00 13.29 -22.33
N THR A 219 -48.10 13.06 -21.60
CA THR A 219 -48.74 14.11 -20.78
C THR A 219 -47.96 14.44 -19.51
N LEU A 220 -47.31 13.45 -18.88
CA LEU A 220 -46.47 13.67 -17.71
C LEU A 220 -45.18 14.40 -18.10
N ALA A 221 -44.53 13.98 -19.19
CA ALA A 221 -43.34 14.63 -19.72
C ALA A 221 -43.60 16.10 -20.11
N SER A 222 -44.74 16.39 -20.75
CA SER A 222 -45.11 17.76 -21.11
C SER A 222 -45.43 18.63 -19.89
N HIS A 223 -46.10 18.09 -18.86
CA HIS A 223 -46.37 18.82 -17.63
C HIS A 223 -45.07 19.16 -16.86
N ILE A 224 -44.14 18.20 -16.75
CA ILE A 224 -42.84 18.40 -16.12
C ILE A 224 -42.01 19.44 -16.89
N LEU A 225 -42.00 19.37 -18.22
CA LEU A 225 -41.31 20.35 -19.06
C LEU A 225 -41.92 21.76 -18.96
N THR A 226 -43.24 21.89 -18.82
CA THR A 226 -43.87 23.20 -18.57
C THR A 226 -43.51 23.77 -17.21
N ALA A 227 -43.44 22.93 -16.17
CA ALA A 227 -43.04 23.36 -14.82
C ALA A 227 -41.57 23.78 -14.75
N LEU A 228 -40.69 23.11 -15.50
CA LEU A 228 -39.27 23.47 -15.62
C LEU A 228 -39.04 24.77 -16.39
N ARG A 229 -39.89 25.08 -17.39
CA ARG A 229 -39.77 26.29 -18.21
C ARG A 229 -40.18 27.58 -17.49
N GLU A 230 -41.03 27.48 -16.45
CA GLU A 230 -41.56 28.63 -15.73
C GLU A 230 -40.66 29.13 -14.59
N LYS A 231 -39.63 28.36 -14.19
CA LYS A 231 -38.79 28.69 -13.03
C LYS A 231 -37.35 29.05 -13.42
N PRO A 232 -36.77 30.14 -12.86
CA PRO A 232 -35.47 30.67 -13.26
C PRO A 232 -34.25 29.85 -12.79
N ALA A 233 -34.43 28.73 -12.08
CA ALA A 233 -33.35 27.82 -11.67
C ALA A 233 -33.87 26.35 -11.55
N PRO A 234 -33.63 25.49 -12.56
CA PRO A 234 -34.18 24.12 -12.59
C PRO A 234 -33.44 23.09 -11.70
N GLU A 235 -32.24 23.41 -11.21
CA GLU A 235 -31.33 22.45 -10.55
C GLU A 235 -31.60 22.24 -9.04
N LEU A 236 -32.50 23.00 -8.40
CA LEU A 236 -32.64 23.03 -6.92
C LEU A 236 -34.08 22.97 -6.41
N SER A 237 -35.04 22.46 -7.20
CA SER A 237 -36.46 22.60 -6.84
C SER A 237 -37.29 21.35 -7.08
N LEU A 238 -36.72 20.17 -6.85
CA LEU A 238 -37.53 18.97 -6.65
C LEU A 238 -37.46 18.62 -5.16
N SER A 239 -38.51 19.00 -4.43
CA SER A 239 -38.74 18.51 -3.06
C SER A 239 -39.28 17.08 -3.14
N SER A 240 -38.97 16.24 -2.16
CA SER A 240 -39.52 14.87 -2.09
C SER A 240 -41.06 14.82 -2.08
N GLN A 241 -41.72 15.93 -1.72
CA GLN A 241 -43.17 16.10 -1.80
C GLN A 241 -43.71 16.22 -3.23
N ASP A 242 -42.91 16.70 -4.19
CA ASP A 242 -43.33 16.83 -5.59
C ASP A 242 -43.30 15.48 -6.33
N LEU A 243 -42.57 14.50 -5.79
CA LEU A 243 -42.49 13.12 -6.31
C LEU A 243 -43.58 12.20 -5.72
N GLU A 244 -44.28 12.60 -4.66
CA GLU A 244 -45.24 11.74 -3.93
C GLU A 244 -46.69 11.86 -4.44
N VAL A 245 -46.98 12.75 -5.39
CA VAL A 245 -48.33 12.96 -5.94
C VAL A 245 -48.70 11.94 -7.04
N GLY A 246 -47.91 10.88 -7.23
CA GLY A 246 -48.22 9.76 -8.14
C GLY A 246 -48.75 8.50 -7.46
N GLY A 247 -48.66 8.38 -6.14
CA GLY A 247 -48.89 7.10 -5.43
C GLY A 247 -50.32 6.84 -4.94
N ASN A 248 -51.19 7.85 -4.92
CA ASN A 248 -52.50 7.76 -4.26
C ASN A 248 -53.66 8.29 -5.13
N GLN A 249 -53.85 7.74 -6.33
CA GLN A 249 -55.17 7.77 -6.97
C GLN A 249 -55.31 6.68 -8.03
N GLY A 250 -55.91 5.55 -7.68
CA GLY A 250 -56.32 4.56 -8.68
C GLY A 250 -56.52 3.14 -8.15
N HIS A 251 -57.63 2.95 -7.40
CA HIS A 251 -58.47 1.74 -7.26
C HIS A 251 -57.88 0.34 -7.52
#